data_AF-A0A5K7S682-F1
#
_entry.id   AF-A0A5K7S682-F1
#
_cell.length_a   1.000
_cell.length_b   1.000
_cell.length_c   1.000
_cell.angle_alpha   90.00
_cell.angle_beta   90.00
_cell.angle_gamma   90.00
#
_symmetry.space_group_name_H-M   'P 1'
#
loop_
_entity.id
_entity.type
_entity.pdbx_description
1 polymer ?
#
loop_
_entity_poly.entity_id
_entity_poly.type
_entity_poly.pdbx_seq_one_letter_code
_entity_poly.pdbx_strand_id
1 'polypeptide(L)' 'MLSLLRVNNNYIEVINGNNPISGTDIQKIKIGVDVLMKEMDKGGSIANKYRKRQYWFFFLGMIFFIVWHILELYLKMD' A
#
# COMPACT_ATOMS: atom_id res chain seq x y z
N MET A 1 0.57 5.88 0.19
CA MET A 1 1.87 5.21 -0.06
C MET A 1 3.02 6.06 0.45
N LEU A 2 3.11 7.35 0.08
CA LEU A 2 4.04 8.31 0.69
C LEU A 2 3.91 8.41 2.22
N SER A 3 2.68 8.30 2.75
CA SER A 3 2.44 8.27 4.20
C SER A 3 3.05 7.04 4.90
N LEU A 4 2.94 5.84 4.32
CA LEU A 4 3.54 4.61 4.86
C LEU A 4 5.08 4.67 4.85
N LEU A 5 5.67 5.22 3.79
CA LEU A 5 7.11 5.45 3.71
C LEU A 5 7.58 6.41 4.79
N ARG A 6 6.83 7.49 5.03
CA ARG A 6 7.12 8.44 6.11
C ARG A 6 7.00 7.80 7.49
N VAL A 7 5.96 7.03 7.75
CA VAL A 7 5.78 6.31 9.03
C VAL A 7 6.91 5.30 9.26
N ASN A 8 7.35 4.60 8.21
CA ASN A 8 8.48 3.67 8.30
C ASN A 8 9.82 4.40 8.56
N ASN A 9 10.04 5.55 7.92
CA ASN A 9 11.21 6.37 8.22
C ASN A 9 11.22 6.83 9.68
N ASN A 10 10.07 7.31 10.18
CA ASN A 10 9.92 7.71 11.58
C ASN A 10 10.15 6.54 12.54
N TYR A 11 9.75 5.32 12.16
CA TYR A 11 10.01 4.11 12.95
C TYR A 11 11.51 3.85 13.10
N ILE A 12 12.27 3.97 12.00
CA ILE A 12 13.73 3.83 11.99
C ILE A 12 14.40 4.94 12.83
N GLU A 13 13.89 6.16 12.78
CA GLU A 13 14.42 7.26 13.61
C GLU A 13 14.15 7.06 15.10
N VAL A 14 12.97 6.57 15.46
CA VAL A 14 12.59 6.31 16.87
C VAL A 14 13.40 5.15 17.45
N ILE A 15 13.55 4.03 16.73
CA ILE A 15 14.32 2.87 17.23
C ILE A 15 15.81 3.17 17.38
N ASN A 16 16.36 4.02 16.52
CA ASN A 16 17.75 4.47 16.59
C ASN A 16 17.99 5.58 17.63
N GLY A 17 16.92 6.05 18.30
CA GLY A 17 17.00 7.15 19.26
C GLY A 17 17.29 8.52 18.65
N ASN A 18 17.19 8.64 17.32
CA ASN A 18 17.44 9.88 16.57
C ASN A 18 16.21 10.78 16.48
N ASN A 19 15.06 10.33 16.98
CA ASN A 19 13.84 11.11 16.98
C ASN A 19 13.88 12.19 18.10
N PRO A 20 13.62 13.47 17.78
CA PRO A 20 13.76 14.58 18.73
C PRO A 20 12.77 14.52 19.91
N ILE A 21 11.70 13.73 19.81
CA ILE A 21 10.67 13.60 20.87
C ILE A 21 11.01 12.42 21.79
N SER A 22 11.41 11.27 21.24
CA SER A 22 11.75 10.10 22.05
C SER A 22 13.18 10.15 22.61
N GLY A 23 14.12 10.72 21.86
CA GLY A 23 15.56 10.63 22.16
C GLY A 23 15.97 9.19 22.44
N THR A 24 16.80 8.99 23.46
CA THR A 24 17.25 7.67 23.93
C THR A 24 16.41 7.10 25.08
N ASP A 25 15.27 7.72 25.41
CA ASP A 25 14.40 7.26 26.49
C ASP A 25 13.68 5.98 26.07
N ILE A 26 14.02 4.87 26.73
CA ILE A 26 13.51 3.53 26.40
C ILE A 26 11.98 3.46 26.48
N GLN A 27 11.35 4.16 27.42
CA GLN A 27 9.89 4.13 27.55
C GLN A 27 9.23 4.87 26.38
N LYS A 28 9.78 6.02 26.00
CA LYS A 28 9.27 6.80 24.85
C LYS A 28 9.51 6.10 23.53
N ILE A 29 10.66 5.44 23.35
CA ILE A 29 10.95 4.62 22.17
C ILE A 29 9.90 3.50 22.06
N LYS A 30 9.64 2.78 23.15
CA LYS A 30 8.66 1.68 23.15
C LYS A 30 7.26 2.15 22.74
N ILE A 31 6.79 3.27 23.31
CA ILE A 31 5.48 3.85 22.96
C ILE A 31 5.47 4.30 21.50
N GLY A 32 6.53 4.97 21.04
CA GLY A 32 6.63 5.45 19.65
C GLY A 32 6.62 4.31 18.63
N VAL A 33 7.38 3.25 18.89
CA VAL A 33 7.42 2.02 18.08
C VAL A 33 6.02 1.38 18.02
N ASP A 34 5.35 1.20 19.15
CA ASP A 34 4.01 0.58 19.21
C ASP A 34 2.96 1.37 18.41
N VAL A 35 3.00 2.70 18.48
CA VAL A 35 2.08 3.57 17.73
C VAL A 35 2.36 3.48 16.23
N LEU A 36 3.63 3.58 15.83
CA LEU A 36 4.02 3.53 14.41
C LEU A 36 3.72 2.17 13.78
N MET A 37 3.93 1.07 14.51
CA MET A 37 3.55 -0.27 14.05
C MET A 37 2.05 -0.38 13.80
N LYS A 38 1.20 0.13 14.71
CA LYS A 38 -0.26 0.15 14.51
C LYS A 38 -0.68 0.98 13.30
N GLU A 39 0.01 2.09 13.01
CA GLU A 39 -0.26 2.89 11.82
C GLU A 39 0.17 2.19 10.53
N MET A 40 1.31 1.48 10.55
CA MET A 40 1.77 0.66 9.43
C MET A 40 0.79 -0.47 9.12
N ASP A 41 0.28 -1.16 10.14
CA ASP A 41 -0.72 -2.22 9.96
C ASP A 41 -2.02 -1.70 9.35
N LYS A 42 -2.52 -0.56 9.86
CA LYS A 42 -3.70 0.10 9.30
C LYS A 42 -3.46 0.49 7.83
N GLY A 43 -2.35 1.15 7.53
CA GLY A 43 -2.00 1.55 6.17
C GLY A 43 -1.83 0.35 5.23
N GLY A 44 -1.18 -0.72 5.70
CA GLY A 44 -0.95 -1.95 4.95
C GLY A 44 -2.25 -2.68 4.62
N SER A 45 -3.19 -2.76 5.57
CA SER A 45 -4.51 -3.38 5.34
C SER A 45 -5.31 -2.67 4.24
N ILE A 46 -5.29 -1.34 4.25
CA ILE A 46 -5.97 -0.49 3.26
C ILE A 46 -5.31 -0.66 1.89
N ALA A 47 -3.98 -0.59 1.82
CA ALA A 47 -3.23 -0.80 0.58
C ALA A 47 -3.51 -2.20 -0.01
N ASN A 48 -3.61 -3.24 0.82
CA ASN A 48 -3.92 -4.58 0.35
C ASN A 48 -5.35 -4.69 -0.22
N LYS A 49 -6.33 -3.99 0.37
CA LYS A 49 -7.71 -3.94 -0.12
C LYS A 49 -7.79 -3.26 -1.50
N TYR A 50 -7.08 -2.15 -1.69
CA TYR A 50 -7.01 -1.47 -2.99
C TYR A 50 -6.25 -2.30 -4.03
N ARG A 51 -5.16 -2.97 -3.65
CA ARG A 51 -4.41 -3.87 -4.53
C ARG A 51 -5.29 -5.00 -5.08
N LYS A 52 -6.09 -5.65 -4.23
CA LYS A 52 -7.02 -6.70 -4.69
C LYS A 52 -8.03 -6.17 -5.71
N ARG A 53 -8.60 -4.98 -5.47
CA ARG A 53 -9.53 -4.34 -6.41
C ARG A 53 -8.86 -3.96 -7.73
N GLN A 54 -7.62 -3.47 -7.68
CA GLN A 54 -6.84 -3.15 -8.88
C GLN A 54 -6.64 -4.37 -9.77
N TYR A 55 -6.30 -5.52 -9.20
CA TYR A 55 -6.21 -6.77 -9.97
C TYR A 55 -7.55 -7.17 -10.59
N TRP A 56 -8.64 -7.00 -9.86
CA TRP A 56 -9.97 -7.32 -10.38
C TRP A 56 -10.33 -6.45 -11.60
N PHE A 57 -10.07 -5.14 -11.53
CA PHE A 57 -10.26 -4.24 -12.68
C PHE A 57 -9.33 -4.56 -13.84
N PHE A 58 -8.10 -4.99 -13.56
CA PHE A 58 -7.16 -5.41 -14.60
C PHE A 58 -7.68 -6.64 -15.38
N PHE A 59 -8.12 -7.68 -14.66
CA PHE A 59 -8.72 -8.85 -15.30
C PHE A 59 -10.01 -8.52 -16.03
N LEU A 60 -10.85 -7.65 -15.46
CA LEU A 60 -12.06 -7.19 -16.13
C LEU A 60 -11.72 -6.50 -17.47
N GLY A 61 -10.77 -5.57 -17.47
CA GLY A 61 -10.32 -4.89 -18.68
C GLY A 61 -9.75 -5.85 -19.73
N MET A 62 -9.00 -6.86 -19.30
CA MET A 62 -8.48 -7.90 -20.19
C MET A 62 -9.60 -8.69 -20.88
N ILE A 63 -10.64 -9.09 -20.13
CA ILE A 63 -11.79 -9.82 -20.69
C ILE A 63 -12.53 -8.94 -21.71
N PHE A 64 -12.81 -7.68 -21.35
CA PHE A 64 -13.47 -6.74 -22.27
C PHE A 64 -12.66 -6.54 -23.55
N PHE A 65 -11.33 -6.41 -23.43
CA PHE A 65 -10.46 -6.29 -24.59
C PHE A 65 -10.55 -7.50 -25.51
N ILE A 66 -10.47 -8.72 -24.95
CA ILE A 66 -10.56 -9.97 -25.74
C ILE A 66 -11.92 -10.06 -26.45
N VAL A 67 -13.02 -9.81 -25.73
CA VAL A 67 -14.38 -9.87 -26.31
C VAL A 67 -14.53 -8.85 -27.43
N TRP A 68 -14.11 -7.61 -27.20
CA TRP A 68 -14.16 -6.56 -28.22
C TRP A 68 -13.34 -6.94 -29.45
N HIS A 69 -12.14 -7.50 -29.26
CA HIS A 69 -11.26 -7.84 -30.37
C HIS A 69 -11.79 -9.01 -31.21
N ILE A 70 -12.45 -9.98 -30.57
CA ILE A 70 -13.16 -11.07 -31.28
C ILE A 70 -14.33 -10.50 -32.10
N LEU A 71 -15.11 -9.58 -31.53
CA LEU A 71 -16.20 -8.91 -32.24
C LEU A 71 -15.69 -8.09 -33.42
N GLU A 72 -14.59 -7.36 -33.26
CA GLU A 72 -13.96 -6.59 -34.32
C GLU A 72 -13.51 -7.48 -35.49
N LEU A 73 -12.88 -8.62 -35.19
CA LEU A 73 -12.46 -9.58 -36.21
C LEU A 73 -13.65 -10.18 -36.95
N TYR A 74 -14.72 -10.54 -36.23
CA TYR A 74 -15.95 -11.04 -36.83
C TYR A 74 -16.58 -10.01 -37.79
N LEU A 75 -16.67 -8.74 -37.38
CA LEU A 75 -17.21 -7.65 -38.21
C LEU A 75 -16.33 -7.28 -39.41
N LYS A 76 -15.05 -7.68 -39.43
CA LYS A 76 -14.14 -7.49 -40.58
C LYS A 76 -14.11 -8.67 -41.54
N MET A 77 -14.67 -9.82 -41.14
CA MET A 77 -14.70 -11.04 -41.96
C MET A 77 -15.93 -11.12 -42.86
N ASP A 78 -17.02 -10.41 -42.52
CA ASP A 78 -18.15 -10.09 -43.42
C ASP A 78 -17.89 -8.79 -44.20
#